data_AF-A0A7H4N6M0-F1
#
_entry.id   AF-A0A7H4N6M0-F1
#
_cell.length_a   1.000
_cell.length_b   1.000
_cell.length_c   1.000
_cell.angle_alpha   90.00
_cell.angle_beta   90.00
_cell.angle_gamma   90.00
#
_symmetry.space_group_name_H-M   'P 1'
#
loop_
_entity.id
_entity.type
_entity.pdbx_description
1 polymer ?
#
loop_
_entity_poly.entity_id
_entity_poly.type
_entity_poly.pdbx_seq_one_letter_code
_entity_poly.pdbx_strand_id
1 'polypeptide(L)'
;MGHPSVYPTGATLYDPQRAWSGYTLFQATEHGAVLVDMNGRVVREWPELHGFPNKILPGGAILGHSGERDPRYGMQDMLDLIQVDWEGNVTWKFDRYEQVSDPGNATRWMARAHHDYQRAGNPVGYYAPGLEPQVDGGNTLILAHTNLVNEAISDKLLLDDTIIEVDWQGNVVWEWRCSDHFHELGFDDAARTALYNNPNMRASGGGMGDWMHINSMSALGPNKWYDAGDTRFHPDNIIWDARESNIIAIIDKQSGKIVWQLGPDYSKPELKHIGWIIGQHHAHMIPQGLPGAGNILIFDNGGWAGYGAAESGVGGRGEKRLARLFTDPGDQPADPRYRMALLAL
;
A
#
# COMPACT_ATOMS: atom_id res chain seq x y z
N MET A 1 16.04 -15.18 9.86
CA MET A 1 16.81 -14.67 8.69
C MET A 1 18.03 -15.54 8.48
N GLY A 2 18.36 -15.91 7.24
CA GLY A 2 19.57 -16.66 6.94
C GLY A 2 20.81 -15.76 7.06
N HIS A 3 21.87 -16.25 7.68
CA HIS A 3 23.16 -15.55 7.69
C HIS A 3 23.82 -15.69 6.30
N PRO A 4 24.40 -14.62 5.74
CA PRO A 4 25.08 -14.71 4.46
C PRO A 4 26.30 -15.64 4.56
N SER A 5 26.42 -16.58 3.62
CA SER A 5 27.56 -17.49 3.49
C SER A 5 28.59 -17.01 2.44
N VAL A 6 28.34 -15.88 1.78
CA VAL A 6 29.18 -15.30 0.71
C VAL A 6 29.74 -13.95 1.16
N TYR A 7 31.03 -13.71 0.91
CA TYR A 7 31.74 -12.47 1.21
C TYR A 7 32.49 -11.96 -0.03
N PRO A 8 32.56 -10.63 -0.26
CA PRO A 8 31.98 -9.57 0.58
C PRO A 8 30.44 -9.53 0.54
N THR A 9 29.84 -9.06 1.64
CA THR A 9 28.39 -8.79 1.73
C THR A 9 28.09 -7.35 1.29
N GLY A 10 26.86 -7.08 0.84
CA GLY A 10 26.44 -5.77 0.31
C GLY A 10 26.46 -5.72 -1.22
N ALA A 11 26.54 -4.51 -1.79
CA ALA A 11 26.65 -4.33 -3.23
C ALA A 11 28.06 -4.74 -3.70
N THR A 12 28.17 -5.90 -4.36
CA THR A 12 29.45 -6.45 -4.81
C THR A 12 29.84 -6.02 -6.22
N LEU A 13 28.85 -5.62 -7.04
CA LEU A 13 29.04 -5.14 -8.40
C LEU A 13 28.02 -4.06 -8.72
N TYR A 14 28.50 -2.91 -9.19
CA TYR A 14 27.68 -1.85 -9.77
C TYR A 14 28.19 -1.51 -11.17
N ASP A 15 27.34 -1.68 -12.18
CA ASP A 15 27.62 -1.31 -13.57
C ASP A 15 26.68 -0.17 -14.01
N PRO A 16 27.17 1.09 -14.08
CA PRO A 16 26.34 2.24 -14.45
C PRO A 16 25.85 2.21 -15.90
N GLN A 17 26.38 1.34 -16.76
CA GLN A 17 25.86 1.17 -18.13
C GLN A 17 24.59 0.32 -18.16
N ARG A 18 24.34 -0.46 -17.11
CA ARG A 18 23.22 -1.42 -17.02
C ARG A 18 22.25 -1.13 -15.90
N ALA A 19 22.63 -0.29 -14.93
CA ALA A 19 21.81 0.10 -13.79
C ALA A 19 21.80 1.62 -13.63
N TRP A 20 20.60 2.16 -13.40
CA TRP A 20 20.41 3.58 -13.14
C TRP A 20 21.20 4.04 -11.90
N SER A 21 21.91 5.16 -12.00
CA SER A 21 22.62 5.76 -10.85
C SER A 21 21.62 6.43 -9.91
N GLY A 22 21.67 6.07 -8.63
CA GLY A 22 20.81 6.68 -7.63
C GLY A 22 21.14 6.21 -6.21
N TYR A 23 20.12 6.26 -5.37
CA TYR A 23 20.20 5.79 -4.00
C TYR A 23 19.08 4.79 -3.73
N THR A 24 19.34 3.86 -2.81
CA THR A 24 18.31 2.96 -2.28
C THR A 24 18.01 3.38 -0.84
N LEU A 25 16.74 3.67 -0.57
CA LEU A 25 16.22 3.97 0.76
C LEU A 25 15.39 2.79 1.23
N PHE A 26 15.68 2.28 2.43
CA PHE A 26 14.95 1.16 3.00
C PHE A 26 14.89 1.25 4.52
N GLN A 27 13.94 0.53 5.12
CA GLN A 27 13.87 0.37 6.57
C GLN A 27 14.73 -0.81 7.01
N ALA A 28 15.75 -0.55 7.81
CA ALA A 28 16.59 -1.56 8.43
C ALA A 28 16.14 -1.80 9.88
N THR A 29 15.93 -3.06 10.26
CA THR A 29 15.35 -3.44 11.57
C THR A 29 16.08 -2.83 12.78
N GLU A 30 17.41 -2.72 12.72
CA GLU A 30 18.23 -2.24 13.84
C GLU A 30 18.76 -0.81 13.65
N HIS A 31 18.53 -0.19 12.49
CA HIS A 31 19.16 1.09 12.09
C HIS A 31 18.18 2.18 11.67
N GLY A 32 16.87 1.92 11.71
CA GLY A 32 15.87 2.88 11.23
C GLY A 32 15.87 3.00 9.70
N ALA A 33 15.64 4.20 9.19
CA ALA A 33 15.72 4.46 7.76
C ALA A 33 17.19 4.58 7.31
N VAL A 34 17.58 3.84 6.26
CA VAL A 34 18.95 3.80 5.75
C VAL A 34 18.98 4.15 4.27
N LEU A 35 19.83 5.12 3.91
CA LEU A 35 20.11 5.51 2.55
C LEU A 35 21.49 4.99 2.15
N VAL A 36 21.55 4.20 1.08
CA VAL A 36 22.79 3.68 0.50
C VAL A 36 22.96 4.16 -0.93
N ASP A 37 24.21 4.36 -1.36
CA ASP A 37 24.54 4.55 -2.77
C ASP A 37 24.58 3.22 -3.53
N MET A 38 24.74 3.28 -4.85
CA MET A 38 24.79 2.08 -5.69
C MET A 38 26.00 1.16 -5.44
N ASN A 39 27.05 1.65 -4.76
CA ASN A 39 28.18 0.83 -4.32
C ASN A 39 27.96 0.23 -2.93
N GLY A 40 26.76 0.39 -2.35
CA GLY A 40 26.40 -0.14 -1.05
C GLY A 40 27.01 0.63 0.12
N ARG A 41 27.59 1.81 -0.11
CA ARG A 41 28.06 2.67 0.97
C ARG A 41 26.86 3.34 1.62
N VAL A 42 26.80 3.26 2.95
CA VAL A 42 25.84 4.03 3.75
C VAL A 42 26.15 5.53 3.60
N VAL A 43 25.15 6.26 3.12
CA VAL A 43 25.21 7.72 2.91
C VAL A 43 24.64 8.42 4.14
N ARG A 44 23.52 7.91 4.66
CA ARG A 44 22.81 8.47 5.82
C ARG A 44 21.98 7.41 6.51
N GLU A 45 21.86 7.53 7.83
CA GLU A 45 20.91 6.77 8.66
C GLU A 45 20.06 7.76 9.47
N TRP A 46 18.79 7.41 9.66
CA TRP A 46 17.87 8.05 10.60
C TRP A 46 17.39 6.97 11.59
N PRO A 47 18.11 6.76 12.71
CA PRO A 47 17.87 5.63 13.62
C PRO A 47 16.49 5.60 14.27
N GLU A 48 15.90 6.77 14.51
CA GLU A 48 14.60 6.92 15.18
C GLU A 48 13.43 7.03 14.19
N LEU A 49 13.70 6.89 12.88
CA LEU A 49 12.67 6.95 11.86
C LEU A 49 12.21 5.54 11.48
N HIS A 50 10.92 5.30 11.61
CA HIS A 50 10.25 4.07 11.22
C HIS A 50 9.64 4.25 9.83
N GLY A 51 10.10 3.45 8.87
CA GLY A 51 9.57 3.42 7.52
C GLY A 51 8.46 2.39 7.35
N PHE A 52 7.32 2.86 6.88
CA PHE A 52 6.23 2.01 6.41
C PHE A 52 5.40 2.70 5.30
N PRO A 53 6.01 3.07 4.15
CA PRO A 53 7.44 3.02 3.77
C PRO A 53 8.22 4.25 4.28
N ASN A 54 9.47 4.41 3.83
CA ASN A 54 10.20 5.69 3.90
C ASN A 54 10.12 6.37 2.52
N LYS A 55 9.92 7.69 2.47
CA LYS A 55 9.96 8.46 1.21
C LYS A 55 10.87 9.68 1.32
N ILE A 56 11.87 9.79 0.44
CA ILE A 56 12.79 10.94 0.41
C ILE A 56 12.23 12.03 -0.51
N LEU A 57 12.35 13.28 -0.08
CA LEU A 57 11.93 14.48 -0.75
C LEU A 57 13.15 15.25 -1.32
N PRO A 58 12.96 16.14 -2.30
CA PRO A 58 14.00 17.05 -2.76
C PRO A 58 14.68 17.78 -1.59
N GLY A 59 16.00 17.95 -1.67
CA GLY A 59 16.78 18.55 -0.57
C GLY A 59 17.14 17.59 0.55
N GLY A 60 16.67 16.33 0.53
CA GLY A 60 17.07 15.29 1.47
C GLY A 60 16.18 15.15 2.71
N ALA A 61 15.10 15.92 2.80
CA ALA A 61 14.05 15.65 3.79
C ALA A 61 13.43 14.27 3.54
N ILE A 62 12.95 13.61 4.59
CA ILE A 62 12.42 12.25 4.53
C ILE A 62 11.10 12.17 5.30
N LEU A 63 10.16 11.43 4.75
CA LEU A 63 8.89 11.08 5.39
C LEU A 63 8.96 9.66 5.96
N GLY A 64 8.37 9.49 7.14
CA GLY A 64 8.25 8.23 7.86
C GLY A 64 7.45 8.43 9.14
N HIS A 65 7.70 7.61 10.16
CA HIS A 65 6.93 7.58 11.40
C HIS A 65 7.86 7.65 12.61
N SER A 66 7.40 8.24 13.71
CA SER A 66 8.12 8.19 14.99
C SER A 66 8.00 6.84 15.71
N GLY A 67 7.08 5.98 15.26
CA GLY A 67 6.88 4.65 15.80
C GLY A 67 5.57 4.03 15.37
N GLU A 68 5.31 2.83 15.88
CA GLU A 68 4.09 2.05 15.67
C GLU A 68 3.25 1.97 16.94
N ARG A 69 1.94 1.83 16.78
CA ARG A 69 1.03 1.48 17.87
C ARG A 69 1.32 0.05 18.31
N ASP A 70 1.17 -0.21 19.61
CA ASP A 70 1.35 -1.55 20.16
C ASP A 70 0.45 -2.56 19.42
N PRO A 71 1.02 -3.65 18.86
CA PRO A 71 0.30 -4.59 18.00
C PRO A 71 -0.79 -5.37 18.74
N ARG A 72 -0.81 -5.33 20.08
CA ARG A 72 -1.92 -5.87 20.89
C ARG A 72 -3.20 -5.08 20.69
N TYR A 73 -3.13 -3.81 20.31
CA TYR A 73 -4.28 -2.90 20.25
C TYR A 73 -4.58 -2.37 18.85
N GLY A 74 -3.60 -2.33 17.96
CA GLY A 74 -3.78 -2.03 16.53
C GLY A 74 -3.06 -3.02 15.64
N MET A 75 -3.31 -2.97 14.34
CA MET A 75 -2.63 -3.81 13.36
C MET A 75 -1.97 -2.88 12.34
N GLN A 76 -0.63 -2.81 12.38
CA GLN A 76 0.16 -1.98 11.47
C GLN A 76 -0.28 -0.50 11.42
N ASP A 77 -0.72 0.02 12.58
CA ASP A 77 -1.06 1.43 12.79
C ASP A 77 0.21 2.20 13.16
N MET A 78 0.57 3.20 12.37
CA MET A 78 1.67 4.11 12.71
C MET A 78 1.16 5.27 13.57
N LEU A 79 2.01 5.72 14.51
CA LEU A 79 1.63 6.75 15.49
C LEU A 79 1.31 8.10 14.82
N ASP A 80 2.12 8.47 13.85
CA ASP A 80 2.09 9.74 13.13
C ASP A 80 2.68 9.57 11.72
N LEU A 81 2.59 10.62 10.91
CA LEU A 81 3.44 10.80 9.74
C LEU A 81 4.30 12.05 9.99
N ILE A 82 5.62 11.90 9.96
CA ILE A 82 6.57 12.99 10.21
C ILE A 82 7.44 13.25 8.98
N GLN A 83 7.77 14.51 8.78
CA GLN A 83 8.83 14.96 7.90
C GLN A 83 10.06 15.31 8.74
N VAL A 84 11.18 14.72 8.39
CA VAL A 84 12.47 14.94 9.05
C VAL A 84 13.43 15.56 8.04
N ASP A 85 14.15 16.61 8.42
CA ASP A 85 15.18 17.17 7.56
C ASP A 85 16.43 16.26 7.48
N TRP A 86 17.43 16.69 6.72
CA TRP A 86 18.65 15.90 6.55
C TRP A 86 19.40 15.71 7.88
N GLU A 87 19.36 16.71 8.76
CA GLU A 87 20.02 16.75 10.06
C GLU A 87 19.33 15.86 11.12
N GLY A 88 18.05 15.55 10.94
CA GLY A 88 17.26 14.72 11.86
C GLY A 88 16.19 15.48 12.63
N ASN A 89 15.91 16.75 12.32
CA ASN A 89 14.88 17.53 12.98
C ASN A 89 13.52 17.30 12.32
N VAL A 90 12.49 17.13 13.15
CA VAL A 90 11.10 17.08 12.67
C VAL A 90 10.68 18.48 12.21
N THR A 91 10.38 18.63 10.92
CA THR A 91 9.96 19.89 10.28
C THR A 91 8.45 19.96 10.03
N TRP A 92 7.78 18.82 9.97
CA TRP A 92 6.32 18.71 9.87
C TRP A 92 5.84 17.41 10.52
N LYS A 93 4.61 17.41 11.05
CA LYS A 93 3.99 16.25 11.70
C LYS A 93 2.48 16.26 11.49
N PHE A 94 1.92 15.09 11.20
CA PHE A 94 0.50 14.80 11.35
C PHE A 94 0.28 13.62 12.29
N ASP A 95 -0.51 13.83 13.35
CA ASP A 95 -0.87 12.80 14.33
C ASP A 95 -2.32 12.88 14.79
N ARG A 96 -3.20 13.60 14.07
CA ARG A 96 -4.55 13.96 14.54
C ARG A 96 -5.67 13.43 13.68
N TYR A 97 -5.61 12.16 13.30
CA TYR A 97 -6.74 11.53 12.61
C TYR A 97 -7.82 11.06 13.60
N GLU A 98 -7.45 10.19 14.54
CA GLU A 98 -8.39 9.66 15.54
C GLU A 98 -7.82 9.73 16.97
N GLN A 99 -8.72 9.83 17.95
CA GLN A 99 -8.36 9.62 19.35
C GLN A 99 -8.39 8.13 19.68
N VAL A 100 -7.26 7.61 20.12
CA VAL A 100 -7.07 6.21 20.49
C VAL A 100 -6.95 6.08 22.00
N SER A 101 -7.65 5.10 22.57
CA SER A 101 -7.65 4.78 24.01
C SER A 101 -7.27 3.32 24.24
N ASP A 102 -5.97 3.06 24.33
CA ASP A 102 -5.43 1.72 24.59
C ASP A 102 -5.43 1.40 26.10
N PRO A 103 -5.76 0.16 26.52
CA PRO A 103 -5.71 -0.23 27.93
C PRO A 103 -4.37 0.09 28.60
N GLY A 104 -4.42 0.85 29.70
CA GLY A 104 -3.23 1.24 30.47
C GLY A 104 -2.47 2.44 29.91
N ASN A 105 -2.90 3.03 28.79
CA ASN A 105 -2.35 4.25 28.23
C ASN A 105 -3.36 5.41 28.34
N ALA A 106 -2.86 6.65 28.37
CA ALA A 106 -3.71 7.83 28.24
C ALA A 106 -4.28 7.92 26.81
N THR A 107 -5.52 8.40 26.69
CA THR A 107 -6.09 8.73 25.37
C THR A 107 -5.20 9.73 24.65
N ARG A 108 -4.90 9.45 23.38
CA ARG A 108 -4.04 10.30 22.55
C ARG A 108 -4.56 10.38 21.13
N TRP A 109 -4.24 11.48 20.45
CA TRP A 109 -4.39 11.56 19.01
C TRP A 109 -3.38 10.64 18.31
N MET A 110 -3.79 10.04 17.19
CA MET A 110 -2.94 9.22 16.33
C MET A 110 -3.29 9.45 14.86
N ALA A 111 -2.30 9.37 13.97
CA ALA A 111 -2.56 9.38 12.52
C ALA A 111 -3.20 8.07 12.05
N ARG A 112 -2.87 6.96 12.72
CA ARG A 112 -3.22 5.59 12.30
C ARG A 112 -2.84 5.31 10.85
N ALA A 113 -1.72 5.90 10.40
CA ALA A 113 -1.25 5.74 9.04
C ALA A 113 -0.86 4.28 8.78
N HIS A 114 -1.15 3.81 7.57
CA HIS A 114 -1.01 2.43 7.14
C HIS A 114 -0.49 2.38 5.70
N HIS A 115 0.63 1.70 5.48
CA HIS A 115 1.26 1.38 4.19
C HIS A 115 1.64 2.49 3.20
N ASP A 116 0.90 3.58 3.04
CA ASP A 116 1.21 4.53 1.96
C ASP A 116 0.74 5.95 2.21
N TYR A 117 1.43 6.90 1.57
CA TYR A 117 1.13 8.32 1.62
C TYR A 117 1.82 9.08 0.49
N GLN A 118 1.18 10.10 -0.08
CA GLN A 118 1.70 10.88 -1.21
C GLN A 118 1.65 12.38 -0.92
N ARG A 119 2.80 13.04 -0.99
CA ARG A 119 2.90 14.50 -0.87
C ARG A 119 2.55 15.13 -2.22
N ALA A 120 1.70 16.16 -2.18
CA ALA A 120 1.28 16.91 -3.36
C ALA A 120 2.46 17.29 -4.27
N GLY A 121 2.25 17.18 -5.58
CA GLY A 121 3.29 17.35 -6.59
C GLY A 121 3.80 16.01 -7.15
N ASN A 122 3.90 14.96 -6.32
CA ASN A 122 4.32 13.64 -6.77
C ASN A 122 3.20 12.59 -6.60
N PRO A 123 2.80 11.87 -7.67
CA PRO A 123 1.68 10.94 -7.59
C PRO A 123 1.99 9.60 -6.91
N VAL A 124 3.27 9.17 -6.90
CA VAL A 124 3.68 7.77 -6.64
C VAL A 124 4.71 7.61 -5.52
N GLY A 125 5.37 8.69 -5.10
CA GLY A 125 6.29 8.72 -3.96
C GLY A 125 7.73 8.30 -4.27
N TYR A 126 8.04 8.09 -5.54
CA TYR A 126 9.40 7.88 -6.06
C TYR A 126 9.72 8.87 -7.18
N TYR A 127 10.93 8.81 -7.74
CA TYR A 127 11.36 9.69 -8.83
C TYR A 127 10.40 9.67 -10.04
N ALA A 128 9.79 10.82 -10.31
CA ALA A 128 8.91 11.05 -11.45
C ALA A 128 9.29 12.39 -12.11
N PRO A 129 9.81 12.41 -13.35
CA PRO A 129 10.35 13.62 -13.97
C PRO A 129 9.34 14.77 -14.04
N GLY A 130 9.66 15.94 -13.45
CA GLY A 130 8.80 17.13 -13.48
C GLY A 130 7.58 17.04 -12.55
N LEU A 131 7.54 16.02 -11.68
CA LEU A 131 6.48 15.76 -10.70
C LEU A 131 7.12 15.69 -9.30
N GLU A 132 7.94 16.68 -8.98
CA GLU A 132 8.61 16.78 -7.68
C GLU A 132 7.59 17.10 -6.57
N PRO A 133 7.67 16.42 -5.41
CA PRO A 133 6.78 16.70 -4.30
C PRO A 133 7.10 18.05 -3.65
N GLN A 134 6.09 18.70 -3.10
CA GLN A 134 6.23 19.94 -2.35
C GLN A 134 6.84 19.66 -0.96
N VAL A 135 8.04 20.19 -0.70
CA VAL A 135 8.79 19.93 0.54
C VAL A 135 8.25 20.75 1.72
N ASP A 136 7.93 22.03 1.48
CA ASP A 136 7.54 22.99 2.52
C ASP A 136 6.08 23.45 2.35
N GLY A 137 5.20 22.53 1.95
CA GLY A 137 3.80 22.86 1.67
C GLY A 137 3.01 21.69 1.09
N GLY A 138 1.82 22.03 0.58
CA GLY A 138 0.94 21.10 -0.12
C GLY A 138 0.23 20.11 0.79
N ASN A 139 -0.79 19.47 0.22
CA ASN A 139 -1.55 18.43 0.91
C ASN A 139 -0.80 17.10 0.88
N THR A 140 -1.14 16.20 1.79
CA THR A 140 -0.66 14.83 1.83
C THR A 140 -1.84 13.88 1.82
N LEU A 141 -1.89 12.98 0.84
CA LEU A 141 -2.77 11.81 0.89
C LEU A 141 -2.13 10.79 1.83
N ILE A 142 -2.92 10.22 2.73
CA ILE A 142 -2.46 9.24 3.72
C ILE A 142 -3.48 8.10 3.73
N LEU A 143 -3.01 6.89 3.50
CA LEU A 143 -3.77 5.69 3.80
C LEU A 143 -3.67 5.43 5.30
N ALA A 144 -4.81 5.21 5.93
CA ALA A 144 -4.95 5.06 7.36
C ALA A 144 -5.98 3.99 7.68
N HIS A 145 -6.12 3.70 8.97
CA HIS A 145 -7.19 2.85 9.47
C HIS A 145 -8.20 3.62 10.31
N THR A 146 -9.44 3.17 10.25
CA THR A 146 -10.48 3.44 11.24
C THR A 146 -11.12 2.13 11.71
N ASN A 147 -11.82 2.13 12.85
CA ASN A 147 -12.55 0.96 13.32
C ASN A 147 -14.05 1.24 13.32
N LEU A 148 -14.83 0.30 12.77
CA LEU A 148 -16.28 0.42 12.70
C LEU A 148 -16.98 -0.93 12.73
N VAL A 149 -18.29 -0.89 12.99
CA VAL A 149 -19.19 -2.03 12.82
C VAL A 149 -20.10 -1.72 11.64
N ASN A 150 -20.14 -2.61 10.65
CA ASN A 150 -21.01 -2.48 9.49
C ASN A 150 -21.63 -3.85 9.17
N GLU A 151 -22.91 -4.02 9.54
CA GLU A 151 -23.63 -5.29 9.43
C GLU A 151 -23.84 -5.75 7.97
N ALA A 152 -23.69 -4.87 6.98
CA ALA A 152 -23.69 -5.28 5.58
C ALA A 152 -22.43 -6.08 5.22
N ILE A 153 -21.34 -5.86 5.96
CA ILE A 153 -20.02 -6.45 5.73
C ILE A 153 -19.79 -7.63 6.68
N SER A 154 -19.91 -7.43 7.99
CA SER A 154 -19.75 -8.46 9.04
C SER A 154 -20.38 -8.01 10.36
N ASP A 155 -20.73 -8.97 11.23
CA ASP A 155 -21.14 -8.72 12.62
C ASP A 155 -19.96 -8.48 13.58
N LYS A 156 -18.73 -8.54 13.07
CA LYS A 156 -17.49 -8.32 13.85
C LYS A 156 -17.04 -6.87 13.73
N LEU A 157 -16.23 -6.42 14.69
CA LEU A 157 -15.51 -5.16 14.57
C LEU A 157 -14.59 -5.24 13.35
N LEU A 158 -14.64 -4.25 12.47
CA LEU A 158 -13.78 -4.14 11.31
C LEU A 158 -12.63 -3.18 11.59
N LEU A 159 -11.47 -3.50 11.05
CA LEU A 159 -10.40 -2.55 10.77
C LEU A 159 -10.60 -2.12 9.32
N ASP A 160 -11.17 -0.93 9.12
CA ASP A 160 -11.48 -0.42 7.79
C ASP A 160 -10.35 0.46 7.28
N ASP A 161 -10.13 0.39 5.97
CA ASP A 161 -9.16 1.20 5.26
C ASP A 161 -9.80 2.53 4.86
N THR A 162 -9.10 3.62 5.15
CA THR A 162 -9.53 4.99 4.86
C THR A 162 -8.41 5.77 4.22
N ILE A 163 -8.73 6.59 3.23
CA ILE A 163 -7.80 7.50 2.59
C ILE A 163 -8.19 8.91 2.99
N ILE A 164 -7.27 9.62 3.64
CA ILE A 164 -7.44 11.01 4.04
C ILE A 164 -6.53 11.92 3.23
N GLU A 165 -6.99 13.13 2.97
CA GLU A 165 -6.14 14.23 2.51
C GLU A 165 -5.96 15.24 3.63
N VAL A 166 -4.72 15.51 3.98
CA VAL A 166 -4.35 16.43 5.06
C VAL A 166 -3.66 17.65 4.48
N ASP A 167 -4.12 18.85 4.81
CA ASP A 167 -3.44 20.08 4.41
C ASP A 167 -2.13 20.31 5.20
N TRP A 168 -1.34 21.30 4.80
CA TRP A 168 -0.08 21.60 5.47
C TRP A 168 -0.25 21.97 6.96
N GLN A 169 -1.40 22.53 7.34
CA GLN A 169 -1.73 22.92 8.72
C GLN A 169 -2.17 21.73 9.59
N GLY A 170 -2.34 20.54 9.00
CA GLY A 170 -2.75 19.33 9.70
C GLY A 170 -4.26 19.14 9.77
N ASN A 171 -5.06 19.84 8.96
CA ASN A 171 -6.49 19.62 8.86
C ASN A 171 -6.79 18.52 7.85
N VAL A 172 -7.68 17.59 8.20
CA VAL A 172 -8.26 16.64 7.23
C VAL A 172 -9.26 17.40 6.36
N VAL A 173 -8.97 17.53 5.06
CA VAL A 173 -9.78 18.30 4.10
C VAL A 173 -10.61 17.41 3.17
N TRP A 174 -10.31 16.11 3.12
CA TRP A 174 -11.05 15.11 2.39
C TRP A 174 -10.84 13.73 3.03
N GLU A 175 -11.85 12.86 2.97
CA GLU A 175 -11.82 11.50 3.51
C GLU A 175 -12.66 10.58 2.63
N TRP A 176 -12.18 9.35 2.44
CA TRP A 176 -12.87 8.26 1.78
C TRP A 176 -12.69 6.98 2.58
N ARG A 177 -13.79 6.25 2.85
CA ARG A 177 -13.77 5.01 3.62
C ARG A 177 -14.19 3.84 2.75
N CYS A 178 -13.40 2.77 2.75
CA CYS A 178 -13.67 1.62 1.89
C CYS A 178 -15.04 0.98 2.18
N SER A 179 -15.46 0.97 3.44
CA SER A 179 -16.75 0.37 3.85
C SER A 179 -17.98 1.09 3.29
N ASP A 180 -17.90 2.39 2.99
CA ASP A 180 -18.99 3.15 2.37
C ASP A 180 -19.26 2.69 0.93
N HIS A 181 -18.28 2.02 0.30
CA HIS A 181 -18.31 1.57 -1.08
C HIS A 181 -18.49 0.05 -1.23
N PHE A 182 -18.88 -0.66 -0.16
CA PHE A 182 -18.96 -2.13 -0.16
C PHE A 182 -19.76 -2.72 -1.34
N HIS A 183 -20.85 -2.06 -1.74
CA HIS A 183 -21.71 -2.50 -2.83
C HIS A 183 -21.13 -2.25 -4.23
N GLU A 184 -20.10 -1.41 -4.36
CA GLU A 184 -19.39 -1.13 -5.61
C GLU A 184 -18.30 -2.17 -5.90
N LEU A 185 -17.83 -2.90 -4.88
CA LEU A 185 -16.66 -3.79 -4.96
C LEU A 185 -16.89 -5.09 -5.72
N GLY A 186 -18.12 -5.39 -6.13
CA GLY A 186 -18.40 -6.52 -7.02
C GLY A 186 -18.21 -7.92 -6.40
N PHE A 187 -18.25 -8.03 -5.07
CA PHE A 187 -18.28 -9.34 -4.39
C PHE A 187 -19.55 -10.12 -4.75
N ASP A 188 -19.43 -11.41 -5.03
CA ASP A 188 -20.59 -12.31 -5.21
C ASP A 188 -21.16 -12.80 -3.86
N ASP A 189 -22.24 -13.58 -3.88
CA ASP A 189 -22.86 -14.12 -2.65
C ASP A 189 -21.90 -14.99 -1.82
N ALA A 190 -21.01 -15.74 -2.48
CA ALA A 190 -20.07 -16.61 -1.80
C ALA A 190 -18.97 -15.81 -1.08
N ALA A 191 -18.45 -14.78 -1.74
CA ALA A 191 -17.50 -13.83 -1.19
C ALA A 191 -18.11 -13.03 -0.04
N ARG A 192 -19.32 -12.49 -0.21
CA ARG A 192 -20.06 -11.80 0.85
C ARG A 192 -20.27 -12.69 2.07
N THR A 193 -20.69 -13.95 1.86
CA THR A 193 -20.87 -14.91 2.96
C THR A 193 -19.56 -15.24 3.65
N ALA A 194 -18.46 -15.42 2.90
CA ALA A 194 -17.15 -15.72 3.46
C ALA A 194 -16.64 -14.55 4.32
N LEU A 195 -16.75 -13.33 3.79
CA LEU A 195 -16.33 -12.10 4.43
C LEU A 195 -17.16 -11.82 5.70
N TYR A 196 -18.49 -11.96 5.64
CA TYR A 196 -19.36 -11.82 6.81
C TYR A 196 -18.95 -12.74 7.96
N ASN A 197 -18.66 -14.00 7.65
CA ASN A 197 -18.28 -15.00 8.65
C ASN A 197 -16.85 -14.82 9.16
N ASN A 198 -15.90 -14.47 8.29
CA ASN A 198 -14.50 -14.27 8.63
C ASN A 198 -13.88 -13.15 7.77
N PRO A 199 -13.95 -11.89 8.24
CA PRO A 199 -13.35 -10.74 7.55
C PRO A 199 -11.83 -10.67 7.78
N ASN A 200 -11.14 -11.82 7.77
CA ASN A 200 -9.71 -11.94 8.10
C ASN A 200 -9.38 -11.45 9.53
N MET A 201 -9.91 -12.19 10.51
CA MET A 201 -9.78 -11.83 11.93
C MET A 201 -8.34 -11.77 12.42
N ARG A 202 -8.01 -10.66 13.09
CA ARG A 202 -6.75 -10.41 13.81
C ARG A 202 -6.99 -10.39 15.30
N ALA A 203 -5.98 -10.80 16.08
CA ALA A 203 -6.06 -10.80 17.55
C ALA A 203 -5.98 -9.37 18.15
N SER A 204 -5.47 -8.40 17.39
CA SER A 204 -5.34 -6.99 17.80
C SER A 204 -6.67 -6.40 18.26
N GLY A 205 -6.63 -5.52 19.26
CA GLY A 205 -7.81 -4.82 19.80
C GLY A 205 -8.87 -5.74 20.42
N GLY A 206 -8.51 -6.98 20.77
CA GLY A 206 -9.45 -7.98 21.29
C GLY A 206 -10.22 -8.73 20.19
N GLY A 207 -9.88 -8.54 18.91
CA GLY A 207 -10.53 -9.15 17.77
C GLY A 207 -11.06 -8.11 16.79
N MET A 208 -10.45 -7.99 15.60
CA MET A 208 -10.94 -7.14 14.51
C MET A 208 -10.70 -7.77 13.14
N GLY A 209 -11.61 -7.51 12.19
CA GLY A 209 -11.53 -7.97 10.80
C GLY A 209 -10.75 -7.02 9.91
N ASP A 210 -9.57 -7.43 9.47
CA ASP A 210 -8.70 -6.74 8.51
C ASP A 210 -9.15 -7.10 7.08
N TRP A 211 -10.30 -6.54 6.68
CA TRP A 211 -11.18 -7.13 5.65
C TRP A 211 -10.80 -6.81 4.20
N MET A 212 -10.15 -5.69 3.94
CA MET A 212 -9.64 -5.34 2.61
C MET A 212 -8.11 -5.33 2.61
N HIS A 213 -7.52 -4.72 3.64
CA HIS A 213 -6.08 -4.53 3.76
C HIS A 213 -5.56 -3.79 2.54
N ILE A 214 -6.05 -2.56 2.36
CA ILE A 214 -5.50 -1.67 1.34
C ILE A 214 -4.05 -1.43 1.73
N ASN A 215 -3.13 -1.72 0.81
CA ASN A 215 -1.69 -1.63 1.10
C ASN A 215 -0.91 -0.73 0.15
N SER A 216 -1.64 -0.05 -0.74
CA SER A 216 -1.06 0.98 -1.56
C SER A 216 -2.10 1.99 -1.97
N MET A 217 -1.65 3.22 -2.14
CA MET A 217 -2.46 4.27 -2.72
C MET A 217 -1.57 5.26 -3.48
N SER A 218 -2.04 5.72 -4.63
CA SER A 218 -1.33 6.73 -5.43
C SER A 218 -2.34 7.63 -6.13
N ALA A 219 -2.00 8.90 -6.31
CA ALA A 219 -2.71 9.70 -7.30
C ALA A 219 -2.35 9.15 -8.69
N LEU A 220 -3.22 9.34 -9.69
CA LEU A 220 -2.89 8.93 -11.05
C LEU A 220 -1.83 9.82 -11.69
N GLY A 221 -1.87 11.13 -11.39
CA GLY A 221 -1.05 12.13 -12.04
C GLY A 221 -1.35 12.30 -13.54
N PRO A 222 -0.64 13.23 -14.23
CA PRO A 222 -0.82 13.44 -15.67
C PRO A 222 -0.58 12.15 -16.46
N ASN A 223 -1.51 11.83 -17.37
CA ASN A 223 -1.45 10.58 -18.14
C ASN A 223 -2.21 10.63 -19.47
N LYS A 224 -1.78 9.77 -20.39
CA LYS A 224 -2.30 9.69 -21.77
C LYS A 224 -3.78 9.32 -21.86
N TRP A 225 -4.35 8.64 -20.87
CA TRP A 225 -5.73 8.17 -20.90
C TRP A 225 -6.70 9.33 -20.67
N TYR A 226 -6.37 10.17 -19.69
CA TYR A 226 -7.11 11.41 -19.47
C TYR A 226 -6.96 12.39 -20.63
N ASP A 227 -5.75 12.52 -21.19
CA ASP A 227 -5.51 13.35 -22.39
C ASP A 227 -6.34 12.88 -23.59
N ALA A 228 -6.62 11.57 -23.67
CA ALA A 228 -7.50 10.97 -24.68
C ALA A 228 -9.00 11.08 -24.35
N GLY A 229 -9.36 11.68 -23.22
CA GLY A 229 -10.74 11.96 -22.81
C GLY A 229 -11.37 10.94 -21.85
N ASP A 230 -10.63 9.94 -21.36
CA ASP A 230 -11.15 9.00 -20.37
C ASP A 230 -11.08 9.60 -18.96
N THR A 231 -12.20 10.15 -18.50
CA THR A 231 -12.30 10.85 -17.22
C THR A 231 -12.10 9.96 -16.01
N ARG A 232 -12.18 8.63 -16.15
CA ARG A 232 -11.86 7.69 -15.06
C ARG A 232 -10.41 7.83 -14.63
N PHE A 233 -9.54 8.23 -15.56
CA PHE A 233 -8.11 8.41 -15.33
C PHE A 233 -7.72 9.86 -15.02
N HIS A 234 -8.65 10.69 -14.52
CA HIS A 234 -8.35 12.07 -14.12
C HIS A 234 -7.11 12.12 -13.19
N PRO A 235 -6.16 13.05 -13.37
CA PRO A 235 -4.90 13.08 -12.60
C PRO A 235 -5.05 13.06 -11.08
N ASP A 236 -6.12 13.69 -10.57
CA ASP A 236 -6.43 13.75 -9.13
C ASP A 236 -7.16 12.51 -8.59
N ASN A 237 -7.57 11.59 -9.46
CA ASN A 237 -8.15 10.32 -9.03
C ASN A 237 -7.10 9.44 -8.38
N ILE A 238 -7.56 8.52 -7.54
CA ILE A 238 -6.70 7.75 -6.66
C ILE A 238 -6.78 6.29 -7.08
N ILE A 239 -5.65 5.70 -7.47
CA ILE A 239 -5.51 4.25 -7.65
C ILE A 239 -5.06 3.62 -6.33
N TRP A 240 -5.64 2.47 -6.01
CA TRP A 240 -5.34 1.72 -4.81
C TRP A 240 -5.47 0.22 -5.06
N ASP A 241 -4.91 -0.58 -4.16
CA ASP A 241 -5.12 -2.02 -4.18
C ASP A 241 -5.32 -2.61 -2.77
N ALA A 242 -6.12 -3.67 -2.70
CA ALA A 242 -6.48 -4.38 -1.48
C ALA A 242 -5.99 -5.83 -1.52
N ARG A 243 -5.09 -6.13 -0.59
CA ARG A 243 -4.41 -7.43 -0.50
C ARG A 243 -5.39 -8.57 -0.31
N GLU A 244 -6.40 -8.41 0.55
CA GLU A 244 -7.25 -9.52 0.98
C GLU A 244 -8.38 -9.82 0.00
N SER A 245 -8.74 -8.86 -0.84
CA SER A 245 -9.80 -9.02 -1.84
C SER A 245 -9.30 -9.21 -3.27
N ASN A 246 -7.99 -9.05 -3.52
CA ASN A 246 -7.40 -9.03 -4.86
C ASN A 246 -7.99 -7.94 -5.77
N ILE A 247 -8.43 -6.84 -5.18
CA ILE A 247 -9.03 -5.71 -5.91
C ILE A 247 -7.96 -4.65 -6.17
N ILE A 248 -7.97 -4.13 -7.39
CA ILE A 248 -7.25 -2.91 -7.78
C ILE A 248 -8.29 -1.97 -8.36
N ALA A 249 -8.36 -0.73 -7.90
CA ALA A 249 -9.44 0.17 -8.28
C ALA A 249 -9.01 1.62 -8.34
N ILE A 250 -9.82 2.45 -9.01
CA ILE A 250 -9.65 3.89 -9.10
C ILE A 250 -10.88 4.57 -8.51
N ILE A 251 -10.63 5.49 -7.58
CA ILE A 251 -11.63 6.40 -7.00
C ILE A 251 -11.65 7.68 -7.83
N ASP A 252 -12.84 8.08 -8.28
CA ASP A 252 -13.08 9.47 -8.68
C ASP A 252 -13.12 10.34 -7.42
N LYS A 253 -12.05 11.12 -7.20
CA LYS A 253 -11.87 11.88 -5.96
C LYS A 253 -13.00 12.89 -5.72
N GLN A 254 -13.59 13.44 -6.79
CA GLN A 254 -14.65 14.43 -6.68
C GLN A 254 -15.97 13.82 -6.19
N SER A 255 -16.33 12.63 -6.69
CA SER A 255 -17.59 11.98 -6.34
C SER A 255 -17.46 10.93 -5.23
N GLY A 256 -16.24 10.47 -4.95
CA GLY A 256 -15.93 9.35 -4.05
C GLY A 256 -16.17 7.97 -4.68
N LYS A 257 -16.74 7.87 -5.88
CA LYS A 257 -17.15 6.59 -6.47
C LYS A 257 -15.97 5.81 -7.02
N ILE A 258 -16.11 4.48 -7.05
CA ILE A 258 -15.19 3.61 -7.76
C ILE A 258 -15.54 3.66 -9.26
N VAL A 259 -14.63 4.16 -10.09
CA VAL A 259 -14.86 4.40 -11.52
C VAL A 259 -14.15 3.43 -12.45
N TRP A 260 -13.19 2.68 -11.94
CA TRP A 260 -12.52 1.57 -12.63
C TRP A 260 -12.10 0.52 -11.61
N GLN A 261 -12.17 -0.76 -11.98
CA GLN A 261 -11.83 -1.87 -11.09
C GLN A 261 -11.32 -3.08 -11.88
N LEU A 262 -10.32 -3.75 -11.31
CA LEU A 262 -9.87 -5.09 -11.63
C LEU A 262 -10.04 -5.99 -10.40
N GLY A 263 -10.54 -7.21 -10.60
CA GLY A 263 -10.97 -8.09 -9.51
C GLY A 263 -12.37 -7.74 -8.97
N PRO A 264 -12.86 -8.43 -7.93
CA PRO A 264 -12.24 -9.61 -7.32
C PRO A 264 -12.35 -10.87 -8.21
N ASP A 265 -13.22 -10.85 -9.23
CA ASP A 265 -13.41 -11.97 -10.18
C ASP A 265 -12.53 -11.83 -11.43
N TYR A 266 -11.50 -12.68 -11.52
CA TYR A 266 -10.58 -12.76 -12.66
C TYR A 266 -10.94 -13.88 -13.66
N SER A 267 -12.05 -14.60 -13.45
CA SER A 267 -12.48 -15.69 -14.34
C SER A 267 -13.05 -15.18 -15.67
N LYS A 268 -13.37 -13.87 -15.74
CA LYS A 268 -13.96 -13.21 -16.89
C LYS A 268 -13.09 -13.38 -18.16
N PRO A 269 -13.69 -13.65 -19.34
CA PRO A 269 -12.95 -13.89 -20.58
C PRO A 269 -11.90 -12.82 -20.91
N GLU A 270 -12.23 -11.56 -20.67
CA GLU A 270 -11.36 -10.41 -20.91
C GLU A 270 -10.13 -10.38 -19.99
N LEU A 271 -10.19 -11.01 -18.81
CA LEU A 271 -9.08 -11.02 -17.83
C LEU A 271 -8.21 -12.29 -17.91
N LYS A 272 -8.59 -13.28 -18.75
CA LYS A 272 -7.85 -14.55 -18.88
C LYS A 272 -6.38 -14.39 -19.24
N HIS A 273 -6.05 -13.37 -20.03
CA HIS A 273 -4.67 -13.11 -20.45
C HIS A 273 -3.80 -12.54 -19.32
N ILE A 274 -4.41 -11.93 -18.29
CA ILE A 274 -3.74 -11.44 -17.08
C ILE A 274 -3.60 -12.58 -16.08
N GLY A 275 -4.64 -13.42 -15.96
CA GLY A 275 -4.77 -14.43 -14.91
C GLY A 275 -4.99 -13.79 -13.52
N TRP A 276 -5.18 -14.62 -12.51
CA TRP A 276 -5.42 -14.17 -11.13
C TRP A 276 -4.23 -13.41 -10.55
N ILE A 277 -4.46 -12.18 -10.13
CA ILE A 277 -3.57 -11.40 -9.26
C ILE A 277 -3.93 -11.76 -7.81
N ILE A 278 -2.94 -12.06 -6.97
CA ILE A 278 -3.19 -12.61 -5.63
C ILE A 278 -2.33 -11.87 -4.61
N GLY A 279 -2.99 -11.22 -3.64
CA GLY A 279 -2.32 -10.60 -2.50
C GLY A 279 -1.34 -9.51 -2.89
N GLN A 280 -1.65 -8.77 -3.96
CA GLN A 280 -0.75 -7.79 -4.59
C GLN A 280 -0.37 -6.63 -3.68
N HIS A 281 0.60 -5.86 -4.16
CA HIS A 281 1.09 -4.64 -3.54
C HIS A 281 1.44 -3.59 -4.59
N HIS A 282 1.35 -2.33 -4.19
CA HIS A 282 1.90 -1.17 -4.89
C HIS A 282 1.38 -0.99 -6.32
N ALA A 283 0.07 -1.19 -6.53
CA ALA A 283 -0.57 -0.86 -7.79
C ALA A 283 -0.60 0.65 -8.03
N HIS A 284 0.10 1.09 -9.07
CA HIS A 284 0.13 2.51 -9.44
C HIS A 284 0.28 2.69 -10.95
N MET A 285 -0.14 3.85 -11.46
CA MET A 285 0.12 4.23 -12.84
C MET A 285 1.57 4.72 -12.98
N ILE A 286 2.30 4.20 -13.97
CA ILE A 286 3.66 4.65 -14.25
C ILE A 286 3.60 6.12 -14.72
N PRO A 287 4.29 7.05 -14.02
CA PRO A 287 4.28 8.47 -14.36
C PRO A 287 4.77 8.78 -15.78
N GLN A 288 4.28 9.89 -16.33
CA GLN A 288 4.80 10.46 -17.57
C GLN A 288 6.33 10.68 -17.49
N GLY A 289 7.02 10.45 -18.60
CA GLY A 289 8.48 10.58 -18.68
C GLY A 289 9.25 9.31 -18.29
N LEU A 290 8.58 8.29 -17.74
CA LEU A 290 9.20 6.99 -17.46
C LEU A 290 8.82 5.93 -18.50
N PRO A 291 9.68 4.91 -18.73
CA PRO A 291 9.35 3.78 -19.59
C PRO A 291 8.07 3.08 -19.13
N GLY A 292 7.09 2.94 -20.03
CA GLY A 292 5.79 2.37 -19.71
C GLY A 292 4.74 3.37 -19.21
N ALA A 293 5.01 4.68 -19.29
CA ALA A 293 4.07 5.74 -18.90
C ALA A 293 2.61 5.47 -19.30
N GLY A 294 1.71 5.63 -18.33
CA GLY A 294 0.28 5.36 -18.46
C GLY A 294 -0.13 3.90 -18.32
N ASN A 295 0.80 2.95 -18.22
CA ASN A 295 0.47 1.58 -17.82
C ASN A 295 0.38 1.48 -16.30
N ILE A 296 -0.30 0.46 -15.78
CA ILE A 296 -0.34 0.18 -14.34
C ILE A 296 0.71 -0.87 -14.00
N LEU A 297 1.59 -0.57 -13.05
CA LEU A 297 2.61 -1.48 -12.52
C LEU A 297 2.16 -2.03 -11.18
N ILE A 298 2.28 -3.35 -11.00
CA ILE A 298 1.83 -4.06 -9.80
C ILE A 298 2.87 -5.09 -9.40
N PHE A 299 3.07 -5.27 -8.10
CA PHE A 299 3.78 -6.43 -7.56
C PHE A 299 2.76 -7.49 -7.11
N ASP A 300 2.66 -8.60 -7.83
CA ASP A 300 1.76 -9.70 -7.49
C ASP A 300 2.49 -10.70 -6.60
N ASN A 301 2.19 -10.63 -5.30
CA ASN A 301 2.87 -11.41 -4.27
C ASN A 301 2.57 -12.92 -4.37
N GLY A 302 1.39 -13.30 -4.85
CA GLY A 302 0.88 -14.65 -4.67
C GLY A 302 0.46 -14.95 -3.22
N GLY A 303 0.58 -16.20 -2.81
CA GLY A 303 0.22 -16.64 -1.46
C GLY A 303 -1.29 -16.80 -1.29
N TRP A 304 -1.84 -16.36 -0.14
CA TRP A 304 -3.25 -16.53 0.25
C TRP A 304 -3.98 -15.19 0.29
N ALA A 305 -5.03 -15.07 -0.52
CA ALA A 305 -5.94 -13.92 -0.56
C ALA A 305 -7.30 -14.31 -1.17
N GLY A 306 -8.22 -13.35 -1.26
CA GLY A 306 -9.52 -13.47 -1.89
C GLY A 306 -10.61 -14.08 -1.01
N TYR A 307 -11.82 -13.54 -1.17
CA TYR A 307 -13.06 -14.06 -0.59
C TYR A 307 -13.86 -14.79 -1.68
N GLY A 308 -14.41 -15.97 -1.37
CA GLY A 308 -15.24 -16.73 -2.32
C GLY A 308 -14.79 -18.18 -2.48
N ALA A 309 -15.16 -18.83 -3.58
CA ALA A 309 -14.82 -20.22 -3.85
C ALA A 309 -13.35 -20.39 -4.28
N ALA A 310 -12.66 -21.40 -3.76
CA ALA A 310 -11.32 -21.77 -4.21
C ALA A 310 -11.39 -22.44 -5.59
N GLU A 311 -10.57 -22.03 -6.56
CA GLU A 311 -10.45 -22.76 -7.83
C GLU A 311 -9.70 -24.11 -7.70
N SER A 312 -9.03 -24.38 -6.56
CA SER A 312 -8.16 -25.57 -6.42
C SER A 312 -8.50 -26.51 -5.26
N GLY A 313 -9.71 -26.46 -4.68
CA GLY A 313 -10.16 -27.49 -3.72
C GLY A 313 -9.36 -27.60 -2.41
N VAL A 314 -8.42 -26.68 -2.14
CA VAL A 314 -7.69 -26.59 -0.88
C VAL A 314 -8.27 -25.42 -0.07
N GLY A 315 -9.19 -25.74 0.83
CA GLY A 315 -9.71 -24.78 1.80
C GLY A 315 -10.90 -25.34 2.58
N GLY A 316 -10.71 -25.55 3.89
CA GLY A 316 -11.80 -25.83 4.82
C GLY A 316 -12.80 -24.66 4.87
N ARG A 317 -14.00 -24.93 5.40
CA ARG A 317 -15.04 -23.89 5.54
C ARG A 317 -14.52 -22.73 6.39
N GLY A 318 -14.34 -21.55 5.79
CA GLY A 318 -14.15 -20.28 6.50
C GLY A 318 -12.79 -19.59 6.39
N GLU A 319 -11.85 -20.05 5.56
CA GLU A 319 -10.52 -19.43 5.39
C GLU A 319 -10.34 -18.76 4.00
N LYS A 320 -9.26 -17.99 3.80
CA LYS A 320 -8.83 -17.39 2.51
C LYS A 320 -8.63 -18.49 1.47
N ARG A 321 -9.09 -18.27 0.23
CA ARG A 321 -9.37 -19.40 -0.70
C ARG A 321 -8.63 -19.40 -2.02
N LEU A 322 -7.94 -18.33 -2.38
CA LEU A 322 -7.01 -18.37 -3.52
C LEU A 322 -5.61 -18.53 -2.98
N ALA A 323 -5.04 -19.70 -3.27
CA ALA A 323 -3.67 -20.02 -2.94
C ALA A 323 -2.90 -20.34 -4.22
N ARG A 324 -1.82 -19.61 -4.48
CA ARG A 324 -0.68 -20.21 -5.19
C ARG A 324 0.24 -20.80 -4.13
N LEU A 325 0.16 -22.12 -3.96
CA LEU A 325 1.06 -22.88 -3.09
C LEU A 325 2.43 -23.02 -3.78
N PHE A 326 3.49 -22.52 -3.15
CA PHE A 326 4.88 -22.64 -3.60
C PHE A 326 5.55 -23.90 -3.03
N THR A 327 4.90 -25.06 -3.12
CA THR A 327 5.51 -26.34 -2.70
C THR A 327 5.91 -27.15 -3.90
N ASP A 328 7.20 -27.47 -3.99
CA ASP A 328 7.81 -28.44 -4.90
C ASP A 328 7.32 -29.87 -4.59
N PRO A 329 6.70 -30.58 -5.55
CA PRO A 329 6.55 -32.02 -5.50
C PRO A 329 7.37 -32.67 -6.63
N GLY A 330 8.69 -32.61 -6.53
CA GLY A 330 9.60 -33.56 -7.18
C GLY A 330 10.06 -33.20 -8.59
N ASP A 331 11.38 -33.11 -8.73
CA ASP A 331 12.18 -33.32 -9.96
C ASP A 331 11.67 -32.68 -11.27
N GLN A 332 11.20 -31.44 -11.18
CA GLN A 332 11.22 -30.46 -12.26
C GLN A 332 11.74 -29.15 -11.66
N PRO A 333 12.63 -28.39 -12.34
CA PRO A 333 13.11 -27.13 -11.78
C PRO A 333 11.90 -26.22 -11.54
N ALA A 334 11.65 -25.93 -10.25
CA ALA A 334 10.58 -25.06 -9.79
C ALA A 334 10.59 -23.73 -10.56
N ASP A 335 9.44 -23.29 -11.09
CA ASP A 335 9.23 -21.90 -11.48
C ASP A 335 8.73 -21.13 -10.26
N PRO A 336 9.58 -20.36 -9.55
CA PRO A 336 9.23 -19.81 -8.26
C PRO A 336 9.11 -18.30 -8.38
N ARG A 337 8.00 -17.73 -8.85
CA ARG A 337 8.04 -16.29 -9.16
C ARG A 337 6.80 -15.51 -8.74
N TYR A 338 6.95 -14.77 -7.64
CA TYR A 338 6.52 -13.36 -7.56
C TYR A 338 6.61 -12.72 -8.94
N ARG A 339 5.53 -12.09 -9.40
CA ARG A 339 5.54 -11.45 -10.73
C ARG A 339 5.33 -9.95 -10.59
N MET A 340 6.19 -9.20 -11.26
CA MET A 340 5.89 -7.82 -11.59
C MET A 340 4.96 -7.85 -12.80
N ALA A 341 3.71 -7.45 -12.61
CA ALA A 341 2.72 -7.40 -13.68
C ALA A 341 2.64 -5.97 -14.22
N LEU A 342 2.71 -5.84 -15.54
CA LEU A 342 2.45 -4.59 -16.25
C LEU A 342 1.12 -4.73 -16.97
N LEU A 343 0.13 -3.96 -16.54
CA LEU A 343 -1.14 -3.87 -17.23
C LEU A 343 -1.05 -2.73 -18.24
N ALA A 344 -0.94 -3.10 -19.51
CA ALA A 344 -1.21 -2.18 -20.62
C ALA A 344 -2.73 -2.09 -20.75
N LEU A 345 -3.28 -0.95 -20.33
CA LEU A 345 -4.70 -0.64 -20.50
C LEU A 345 -5.05 -0.42 -21.97
#